data_AF-A0A6M0CBE2-F1
#
_entry.id   AF-A0A6M0CBE2-F1
#
_cell.length_a   1.000
_cell.length_b   1.000
_cell.length_c   1.000
_cell.angle_alpha   90.00
_cell.angle_beta   90.00
_cell.angle_gamma   90.00
#
_symmetry.space_group_name_H-M   'P 1'
#
loop_
_entity.id
_entity.type
_entity.pdbx_description
1 polymer ?
#
loop_
_entity_poly.entity_id
_entity_poly.type
_entity_poly.pdbx_seq_one_letter_code
_entity_poly.pdbx_strand_id
1 'polypeptide(L)'
;PANKRSGKGRKAYLTKRERVLTAKTHLVEIDLLRSGEPMPILDNDIKSDYRILVSRSDRRPLADLYRFNIRDAIPSFSLPLQSGDVEPVIDLQPLLDTVYDLGGFDTAVDYSKEATPRLSKADAQWTDALLKQQSFR
;
A
#
# COMPACT_ATOMS: atom_id res chain seq x y z
N PRO A 1 -6.27 6.73 1.84
CA PRO A 1 -7.19 6.85 0.67
C PRO A 1 -8.68 6.88 1.10
N ALA A 2 -9.46 7.86 0.62
CA ALA A 2 -10.88 8.01 0.99
C ALA A 2 -11.74 6.78 0.62
N ASN A 3 -11.40 6.14 -0.50
CA ASN A 3 -12.21 5.09 -1.13
C ASN A 3 -12.19 3.76 -0.37
N LYS A 4 -11.25 3.57 0.58
CA LYS A 4 -11.05 2.32 1.33
C LYS A 4 -11.37 2.44 2.83
N ARG A 5 -11.75 3.64 3.29
CA ARG A 5 -12.18 3.91 4.68
C ARG A 5 -13.63 3.47 4.90
N SER A 6 -13.99 3.17 6.15
CA SER A 6 -15.32 2.68 6.53
C SER A 6 -16.47 3.54 6.00
N GLY A 7 -17.64 2.91 5.77
CA GLY A 7 -18.83 3.56 5.23
C GLY A 7 -19.03 3.36 3.73
N LYS A 8 -19.68 4.34 3.07
CA LYS A 8 -20.12 4.23 1.66
C LYS A 8 -18.96 4.02 0.68
N GLY A 9 -17.81 4.65 0.93
CA GLY A 9 -16.61 4.54 0.10
C GLY A 9 -16.08 3.09 0.01
N ARG A 10 -15.84 2.45 1.17
CA ARG A 10 -15.41 1.05 1.21
C ARG A 10 -16.40 0.11 0.54
N LYS A 11 -17.72 0.28 0.74
CA LYS A 11 -18.72 -0.58 0.10
C LYS A 11 -18.63 -0.48 -1.43
N ALA A 12 -18.58 0.74 -1.97
CA ALA A 12 -18.42 0.95 -3.40
C ALA A 12 -17.12 0.35 -3.95
N TYR A 13 -16.02 0.48 -3.19
CA TYR A 13 -14.75 -0.13 -3.53
C TYR A 13 -14.83 -1.67 -3.56
N LEU A 14 -15.40 -2.29 -2.54
CA LEU A 14 -15.54 -3.75 -2.47
C LEU A 14 -16.42 -4.29 -3.62
N THR A 15 -17.52 -3.61 -3.96
CA THR A 15 -18.33 -3.97 -5.13
C THR A 15 -17.54 -3.86 -6.44
N LYS A 16 -16.73 -2.81 -6.62
CA LYS A 16 -15.85 -2.70 -7.80
C LYS A 16 -14.79 -3.79 -7.81
N ARG A 17 -14.19 -4.08 -6.66
CA ARG A 17 -13.16 -5.12 -6.49
C ARG A 17 -13.71 -6.49 -6.88
N GLU A 18 -14.90 -6.84 -6.40
CA GLU A 18 -15.59 -8.10 -6.73
C GLU A 18 -15.88 -8.21 -8.23
N ARG A 19 -16.34 -7.13 -8.87
CA ARG A 19 -16.57 -7.10 -10.33
C ARG A 19 -15.28 -7.38 -11.13
N VAL A 20 -14.15 -6.83 -10.69
CA VAL A 20 -12.85 -7.11 -11.35
C VAL A 20 -12.41 -8.56 -11.10
N LEU A 21 -12.58 -9.05 -9.86
CA LEU A 21 -12.20 -10.42 -9.48
C LEU A 21 -13.05 -11.51 -10.18
N THR A 22 -14.27 -11.18 -10.59
CA THR A 22 -15.18 -12.06 -11.33
C THR A 22 -15.07 -11.93 -12.86
N ALA A 23 -14.33 -10.94 -13.36
CA ALA A 23 -14.09 -10.72 -14.79
C ALA A 23 -12.73 -11.25 -15.26
N LYS A 24 -12.50 -11.32 -16.58
CA LYS A 24 -11.21 -11.67 -17.20
C LYS A 24 -10.22 -10.51 -17.21
N THR A 25 -10.09 -9.80 -16.10
CA THR A 25 -9.23 -8.62 -15.94
C THR A 25 -8.30 -8.83 -14.76
N HIS A 26 -7.00 -8.60 -14.91
CA HIS A 26 -6.05 -8.65 -13.79
C HIS A 26 -6.35 -7.54 -12.77
N LEU A 27 -6.11 -7.81 -11.48
CA LEU A 27 -6.23 -6.82 -10.41
C LEU A 27 -4.86 -6.60 -9.77
N VAL A 28 -4.40 -5.36 -9.76
CA VAL A 28 -3.31 -4.89 -8.89
C VAL A 28 -3.91 -3.93 -7.87
N GLU A 29 -3.83 -4.30 -6.60
CA GLU A 29 -4.36 -3.54 -5.47
C GLU A 29 -3.23 -3.13 -4.55
N ILE A 30 -2.90 -1.84 -4.56
CA ILE A 30 -1.94 -1.22 -3.63
C ILE A 30 -2.74 -0.70 -2.42
N ASP A 31 -2.49 -1.26 -1.25
CA ASP A 31 -3.17 -0.94 -0.01
C ASP A 31 -2.21 -0.36 1.04
N LEU A 32 -2.27 0.97 1.16
CA LEU A 32 -1.45 1.74 2.10
C LEU A 32 -2.23 2.14 3.37
N LEU A 33 -3.30 1.41 3.69
CA LEU A 33 -4.14 1.67 4.87
C LEU A 33 -3.47 1.16 6.15
N ARG A 34 -3.09 2.09 7.03
CA ARG A 34 -2.63 1.77 8.39
C ARG A 34 -3.74 1.69 9.46
N SER A 35 -4.98 1.98 9.08
CA SER A 35 -6.12 1.88 9.97
C SER A 35 -7.40 1.48 9.24
N GLY A 36 -8.33 0.89 9.99
CA GLY A 36 -9.52 0.23 9.44
C GLY A 36 -9.24 -1.22 9.06
N GLU A 37 -10.29 -1.89 8.56
CA GLU A 37 -10.20 -3.29 8.15
C GLU A 37 -9.33 -3.45 6.89
N PRO A 38 -8.33 -4.33 6.88
CA PRO A 38 -7.60 -4.66 5.65
C PRO A 38 -8.54 -5.17 4.54
N MET A 39 -8.09 -5.16 3.29
CA MET A 39 -8.84 -5.81 2.21
C MET A 39 -8.95 -7.32 2.43
N PRO A 40 -10.11 -7.93 2.14
CA PRO A 40 -10.31 -9.36 2.37
C PRO A 40 -9.44 -10.18 1.42
N ILE A 41 -8.64 -11.06 2.00
CA ILE A 41 -7.78 -12.05 1.33
C ILE A 41 -7.97 -13.35 2.10
N LEU A 42 -8.26 -14.44 1.39
CA LEU A 42 -8.40 -15.76 1.99
C LEU A 42 -7.04 -16.23 2.52
N ASP A 43 -7.05 -16.95 3.64
CA ASP A 43 -5.87 -17.60 4.24
C ASP A 43 -4.66 -16.68 4.46
N ASN A 44 -4.91 -15.47 4.97
CA ASN A 44 -3.87 -14.51 5.31
C ASN A 44 -3.98 -14.03 6.77
N ASP A 45 -3.25 -14.69 7.67
CA ASP A 45 -3.14 -14.38 9.10
C ASP A 45 -1.95 -13.46 9.45
N ILE A 46 -1.01 -13.30 8.50
CA ILE A 46 0.18 -12.48 8.71
C ILE A 46 -0.16 -10.98 8.69
N LYS A 47 0.10 -10.32 9.81
CA LYS A 47 -0.04 -8.87 9.96
C LYS A 47 1.08 -8.12 9.24
N SER A 48 0.72 -6.97 8.66
CA SER A 48 1.60 -6.05 7.93
C SER A 48 0.91 -4.69 7.85
N ASP A 49 1.69 -3.61 7.84
CA ASP A 49 1.15 -2.25 7.70
C ASP A 49 0.59 -1.99 6.28
N TYR A 50 1.28 -2.52 5.26
CA TYR A 50 0.99 -2.24 3.86
C TYR A 50 1.09 -3.48 2.99
N ARG A 51 0.35 -3.46 1.87
CA ARG A 51 0.22 -4.62 0.99
C ARG A 51 0.10 -4.22 -0.47
N ILE A 52 0.67 -5.03 -1.35
CA ILE A 52 0.37 -5.03 -2.79
C ILE A 52 -0.15 -6.42 -3.13
N LEU A 53 -1.36 -6.49 -3.68
CA LEU A 53 -1.99 -7.72 -4.14
C LEU A 53 -2.00 -7.73 -5.67
N VAL A 54 -1.44 -8.77 -6.29
CA VAL A 54 -1.47 -9.01 -7.73
C VAL A 54 -2.28 -10.27 -7.99
N SER A 55 -3.54 -10.12 -8.43
CA SER A 55 -4.41 -11.22 -8.82
C SER A 55 -4.55 -11.28 -10.34
N ARG A 56 -3.88 -12.24 -10.96
CA ARG A 56 -3.98 -12.47 -12.41
C ARG A 56 -5.24 -13.27 -12.72
N SER A 57 -6.03 -12.84 -13.71
CA SER A 57 -7.32 -13.47 -14.00
C SER A 57 -7.23 -14.93 -14.41
N ASP A 58 -6.12 -15.33 -15.03
CA ASP A 58 -5.80 -16.68 -15.48
C ASP A 58 -5.30 -17.62 -14.37
N ARG A 59 -4.94 -17.08 -13.19
CA ARG A 59 -4.41 -17.87 -12.05
C ARG A 59 -5.34 -17.91 -10.83
N ARG A 60 -6.54 -17.32 -10.93
CA ARG A 60 -7.50 -17.29 -9.82
C ARG A 60 -7.91 -18.70 -9.39
N PRO A 61 -8.13 -18.94 -8.08
CA PRO A 61 -8.23 -17.94 -7.00
C PRO A 61 -6.89 -17.47 -6.40
N LEU A 62 -5.75 -17.93 -6.91
CA LEU A 62 -4.44 -17.54 -6.39
C LEU A 62 -4.07 -16.10 -6.74
N ALA A 63 -3.25 -15.48 -5.90
CA ALA A 63 -2.73 -14.13 -6.07
C ALA A 63 -1.37 -14.00 -5.36
N ASP A 64 -0.52 -13.12 -5.87
CA ASP A 64 0.73 -12.76 -5.21
C ASP A 64 0.46 -11.63 -4.22
N LEU A 65 0.93 -11.80 -2.98
CA LEU A 65 0.76 -10.83 -1.91
C LEU A 65 2.12 -10.38 -1.39
N TYR A 66 2.49 -9.16 -1.75
CA TYR A 66 3.69 -8.48 -1.27
C TYR A 66 3.32 -7.69 0.00
N ARG A 67 3.95 -8.04 1.12
CA ARG A 67 3.72 -7.41 2.43
C ARG A 67 4.95 -6.59 2.79
N PHE A 68 4.74 -5.43 3.38
CA PHE A 68 5.82 -4.56 3.85
C PHE A 68 5.30 -3.65 4.96
N ASN A 69 6.22 -3.12 5.76
CA ASN A 69 5.92 -2.27 6.92
C ASN A 69 6.55 -0.89 6.75
N ILE A 70 6.30 0.01 7.70
CA ILE A 70 6.78 1.39 7.61
C ILE A 70 8.30 1.56 7.49
N ARG A 71 9.08 0.58 7.94
CA ARG A 71 10.54 0.61 7.89
C ARG A 71 11.12 0.00 6.63
N ASP A 72 10.28 -0.72 5.87
CA ASP A 72 10.69 -1.45 4.69
C ASP A 72 10.52 -0.55 3.45
N ALA A 73 11.42 -0.70 2.47
CA ALA A 73 11.18 -0.13 1.14
C ALA A 73 9.95 -0.79 0.50
N ILE A 74 9.24 -0.05 -0.36
CA ILE A 74 8.11 -0.62 -1.09
C ILE A 74 8.64 -1.73 -2.03
N PRO A 75 8.15 -2.97 -1.93
CA PRO A 75 8.63 -4.06 -2.77
C PRO A 75 8.22 -3.84 -4.22
N SER A 76 9.15 -4.09 -5.14
CA SER A 76 8.84 -4.14 -6.57
C SER A 76 7.97 -5.36 -6.89
N PHE A 77 7.12 -5.25 -7.90
CA PHE A 77 6.24 -6.34 -8.33
C PHE A 77 6.08 -6.37 -9.85
N SER A 78 5.82 -7.54 -10.42
CA SER A 78 5.53 -7.67 -11.84
C SER A 78 4.10 -7.24 -12.15
N LEU A 79 3.94 -6.33 -13.11
CA LEU A 79 2.62 -5.86 -13.56
C LEU A 79 2.07 -6.84 -14.61
N PRO A 80 0.97 -7.54 -14.33
CA PRO A 80 0.40 -8.47 -15.29
C PRO A 80 -0.15 -7.75 -16.51
N LEU A 81 0.28 -8.21 -17.68
CA LEU A 81 -0.20 -7.78 -19.00
C LEU A 81 -0.98 -8.93 -19.67
N GLN A 82 -1.28 -8.78 -20.97
CA GLN A 82 -1.95 -9.84 -21.71
C GLN A 82 -1.01 -11.06 -21.86
N SER A 83 -1.61 -12.23 -22.08
CA SER A 83 -0.85 -13.45 -22.28
C SER A 83 0.11 -13.32 -23.47
N GLY A 84 1.39 -13.62 -23.24
CA GLY A 84 2.46 -13.50 -24.24
C GLY A 84 3.29 -12.22 -24.13
N ASP A 85 2.81 -11.21 -23.40
CA ASP A 85 3.57 -9.99 -23.16
C ASP A 85 4.58 -10.17 -22.02
N VAL A 86 5.70 -9.46 -22.12
CA VAL A 86 6.70 -9.41 -21.03
C VAL A 86 6.18 -8.50 -19.94
N GLU A 87 5.91 -9.05 -18.75
CA GLU A 87 5.48 -8.27 -17.58
C GLU A 87 6.61 -7.32 -17.14
N PRO A 88 6.38 -5.99 -17.12
CA PRO A 88 7.37 -5.07 -16.57
C PRO A 88 7.39 -5.18 -15.05
N VAL A 89 8.58 -5.00 -14.47
CA VAL A 89 8.74 -4.84 -13.02
C VAL A 89 8.45 -3.39 -12.66
N ILE A 90 7.49 -3.18 -11.77
CA ILE A 90 7.13 -1.87 -11.24
C ILE A 90 7.87 -1.65 -9.94
N ASP A 91 8.68 -0.60 -9.90
CA ASP A 91 9.33 -0.10 -8.70
C ASP A 91 8.66 1.22 -8.27
N LEU A 92 7.84 1.15 -7.22
CA LEU A 92 7.08 2.31 -6.74
C LEU A 92 7.89 3.22 -5.81
N GLN A 93 8.96 2.70 -5.20
CA GLN A 93 9.77 3.47 -4.26
C GLN A 93 10.35 4.75 -4.92
N PRO A 94 11.09 4.68 -6.04
CA PRO A 94 11.66 5.88 -6.65
C PRO A 94 10.59 6.85 -7.17
N LEU A 95 9.42 6.35 -7.58
CA LEU A 95 8.30 7.19 -8.00
C LEU A 95 7.72 7.98 -6.83
N LEU A 96 7.57 7.33 -5.67
CA LEU A 96 7.11 7.99 -4.45
C LEU A 96 8.12 9.04 -3.99
N ASP A 97 9.40 8.69 -3.96
CA ASP A 97 10.48 9.60 -3.54
C ASP A 97 10.51 10.85 -4.44
N THR A 98 10.42 10.66 -5.76
CA THR A 98 10.39 11.76 -6.73
C THR A 98 9.18 12.68 -6.51
N VAL A 99 7.99 12.13 -6.32
CA VAL A 99 6.78 12.94 -6.06
C VAL A 99 6.87 13.64 -4.71
N TYR A 100 7.49 12.99 -3.72
CA TYR A 100 7.68 13.55 -2.39
C TYR A 100 8.61 14.78 -2.44
N ASP A 101 9.74 14.66 -3.13
CA ASP A 101 10.73 15.73 -3.28
C ASP A 101 10.18 16.90 -4.11
N LEU A 102 9.57 16.60 -5.26
CA LEU A 102 8.98 17.64 -6.11
C LEU A 102 7.81 18.37 -5.43
N GLY A 103 7.10 17.69 -4.54
CA GLY A 103 6.01 18.27 -3.76
C GLY A 103 6.47 19.11 -2.57
N GLY A 104 7.76 19.08 -2.20
CA GLY A 104 8.28 19.77 -1.01
C GLY A 104 7.60 19.31 0.28
N PHE A 105 7.26 18.02 0.37
CA PHE A 105 6.47 17.51 1.50
C PHE A 105 7.24 17.52 2.82
N ASP A 106 8.56 17.60 2.78
CA ASP A 106 9.45 17.84 3.92
C ASP A 106 9.09 19.14 4.66
N THR A 107 8.64 20.16 3.92
CA THR A 107 8.19 21.44 4.50
C THR A 107 6.69 21.51 4.72
N ALA A 108 5.89 20.76 3.94
CA ALA A 108 4.44 20.78 4.04
C ALA A 108 3.90 19.95 5.23
N VAL A 109 4.65 18.94 5.68
CA VAL A 109 4.26 18.06 6.78
C VAL A 109 4.82 18.57 8.09
N ASP A 110 3.95 18.80 9.07
CA ASP A 110 4.35 19.18 10.43
C ASP A 110 4.83 17.94 11.21
N TYR A 111 6.13 17.68 11.14
CA TYR A 111 6.78 16.55 11.82
C TYR A 111 6.76 16.64 13.34
N SER A 112 6.45 17.81 13.94
CA SER A 112 6.31 17.93 15.40
C SER A 112 5.08 17.20 15.95
N LYS A 113 4.08 16.96 15.10
CA LYS A 113 2.82 16.30 15.48
C LYS A 113 2.93 14.77 15.41
N GLU A 114 2.07 14.10 16.18
CA GLU A 114 1.92 12.64 16.05
C GLU A 114 1.41 12.25 14.66
N ALA A 115 1.98 11.18 14.10
CA ALA A 115 1.50 10.61 12.85
C ALA A 115 0.03 10.20 12.96
N THR A 116 -0.74 10.47 11.92
CA THR A 116 -2.15 10.05 11.81
C THR A 116 -2.32 9.17 10.57
N PRO A 117 -2.71 7.89 10.70
CA PRO A 117 -3.01 7.16 11.93
C PRO A 117 -1.78 6.98 12.85
N ARG A 118 -2.04 6.77 14.15
CA ARG A 118 -0.98 6.53 15.13
C ARG A 118 -0.11 5.33 14.75
N LEU A 119 1.18 5.44 15.01
CA LEU A 119 2.17 4.38 14.84
C LEU A 119 2.08 3.38 15.99
N SER A 120 2.60 2.17 15.77
CA SER A 120 2.88 1.25 16.88
C SER A 120 3.88 1.91 17.84
N LYS A 121 3.93 1.46 19.10
CA LYS A 121 4.90 2.00 20.08
C LYS A 121 6.35 1.89 19.58
N ALA A 122 6.70 0.76 18.97
CA ALA A 122 8.03 0.51 18.46
C ALA A 122 8.36 1.42 17.26
N ASP A 123 7.41 1.63 16.35
CA ASP A 123 7.62 2.49 15.18
C ASP A 123 7.61 3.96 15.53
N ALA A 124 6.82 4.37 16.53
CA ALA A 124 6.81 5.74 17.04
C ALA A 124 8.18 6.10 17.66
N GLN A 125 8.76 5.20 18.45
CA GLN A 125 10.10 5.39 19.03
C GLN A 125 11.18 5.46 17.95
N TRP A 126 11.13 4.57 16.96
CA TRP A 126 12.06 4.59 15.82
C TRP A 126 11.93 5.89 15.01
N THR A 127 10.71 6.31 14.70
CA THR A 127 10.45 7.53 13.94
C THR A 127 10.93 8.78 14.70
N ASP A 128 10.68 8.86 16.00
CA ASP A 128 11.11 10.01 16.82
C ASP A 128 12.64 10.14 16.86
N ALA A 129 13.37 9.03 16.96
CA ALA A 129 14.83 9.02 16.90
C ALA A 129 15.33 9.49 15.51
N LEU A 130 14.70 9.03 14.43
CA LEU A 130 15.05 9.41 13.07
C LEU A 130 14.81 10.91 12.80
N LEU A 131 13.66 11.43 13.23
CA LEU A 131 13.29 12.84 13.04
C LEU A 131 14.24 13.78 13.80
N LYS A 132 14.67 13.41 15.02
CA LYS A 132 15.68 14.16 15.78
C LYS A 132 17.02 14.19 15.07
N GLN A 133 17.46 13.06 14.53
CA GLN A 133 18.71 12.99 13.76
C GLN A 133 18.68 13.90 12.54
N GLN A 134 17.52 14.05 11.89
CA GLN A 134 17.32 14.91 10.73
C GLN A 134 16.91 16.35 11.07
N SER A 135 16.91 16.74 12.35
CA SER A 135 16.53 18.08 12.82
C SER A 135 15.10 18.50 12.50
N PHE A 136 14.19 17.53 12.30
CA PHE A 136 12.75 17.76 12.21
C PHE A 136 12.07 17.79 13.60
N ARG A 137 12.79 17.41 14.66
CA ARG A 137 12.38 17.41 16.07
C ARG A 137 13.56 17.64 17.01
#